data_AF-A0A4P6XKA8-F1
#
_entry.id   AF-A0A4P6XKA8-F1
#
_cell.length_a   1.000
_cell.length_b   1.000
_cell.length_c   1.000
_cell.angle_alpha   90.00
_cell.angle_beta   90.00
_cell.angle_gamma   90.00
#
_symmetry.space_group_name_H-M   'P 1'
#
loop_
_entity.id
_entity.type
_entity.pdbx_description
1 polymer ?
#
loop_
_entity_poly.entity_id
_entity_poly.type
_entity_poly.pdbx_seq_one_letter_code
_entity_poly.pdbx_strand_id
1 'polypeptide(L)' 'MVAYIRGPAYKVAKSNINLAAAKAYGTNLAFWGFGGLAAVATFTDGVPLFKNTFYTKIPFFGSHWEYNPDPEDVPV' A
#
# COMPACT_ATOMS: atom_id res chain seq x y z
N MET A 1 36.74 -43.04 -10.80
CA MET A 1 36.20 -43.25 -9.43
C MET A 1 34.85 -42.54 -9.38
N VAL A 2 33.74 -43.28 -9.26
CA VAL A 2 32.39 -42.71 -9.27
C VAL A 2 31.99 -42.34 -7.84
N ALA A 3 31.76 -41.06 -7.57
CA ALA A 3 31.35 -40.59 -6.27
C ALA A 3 29.84 -40.77 -6.10
N TYR A 4 29.43 -41.70 -5.23
CA TYR A 4 28.03 -41.88 -4.86
C TYR A 4 27.59 -40.84 -3.84
N ILE A 5 26.47 -40.16 -4.10
CA ILE A 5 25.85 -39.22 -3.16
C ILE A 5 25.28 -40.04 -1.99
N ARG A 6 25.86 -39.88 -0.79
CA ARG A 6 25.58 -40.71 0.40
C ARG A 6 24.22 -40.43 1.06
N GLY A 7 23.53 -39.37 0.67
CA GLY A 7 22.21 -39.01 1.19
C GLY A 7 21.88 -37.52 1.02
N PRO A 8 20.64 -37.11 1.31
CA PRO A 8 20.20 -35.72 1.21
C PRO A 8 20.84 -34.84 2.29
N ALA A 9 21.27 -33.64 1.90
CA ALA A 9 21.76 -32.62 2.81
C ALA A 9 20.64 -31.59 3.08
N TYR A 10 20.15 -31.53 4.31
CA TYR A 10 19.11 -30.59 4.72
C TYR A 10 19.71 -29.28 5.24
N LYS A 11 19.12 -28.14 4.85
CA LYS A 11 19.43 -26.83 5.41
C LYS A 11 18.19 -26.33 6.16
N VAL A 12 18.30 -26.22 7.48
CA VAL A 12 17.23 -25.68 8.33
C VAL A 12 17.69 -24.33 8.89
N ALA A 13 16.99 -23.26 8.53
CA ALA A 13 17.20 -21.95 9.14
C ALA A 13 16.35 -21.85 10.41
N LYS A 14 16.97 -21.63 11.57
CA LYS A 14 16.25 -21.27 12.81
C LYS A 14 15.81 -19.81 12.72
N SER A 15 14.56 -19.58 12.35
CA SER A 15 13.92 -18.28 12.39
C SER A 15 12.49 -18.45 12.87
N ASN A 16 12.02 -17.54 13.73
CA ASN A 16 10.61 -17.46 14.10
C ASN A 16 9.73 -16.96 12.94
N ILE A 17 10.37 -16.47 11.86
CA ILE A 17 9.70 -16.01 10.64
C ILE A 17 9.98 -17.01 9.52
N ASN A 18 8.91 -17.61 9.00
CA ASN A 18 8.97 -18.48 7.84
C ASN A 18 9.03 -17.64 6.56
N LEU A 19 10.24 -17.45 6.00
CA LEU A 19 10.46 -16.69 4.77
C LEU A 19 9.70 -17.27 3.56
N ALA A 20 9.52 -18.59 3.49
CA ALA A 20 8.75 -19.21 2.41
C ALA A 20 7.26 -18.83 2.51
N ALA A 21 6.70 -18.82 3.72
CA ALA A 21 5.35 -18.33 3.95
C ALA A 21 5.22 -16.83 3.66
N ALA A 22 6.18 -16.00 4.12
CA ALA A 22 6.16 -14.57 3.84
C ALA A 22 6.19 -14.28 2.33
N LYS A 23 6.96 -15.03 1.55
CA LYS A 23 6.99 -14.91 0.08
C LYS A 23 5.67 -15.39 -0.55
N ALA A 24 5.10 -16.49 -0.04
CA ALA A 24 3.84 -17.02 -0.55
C ALA A 24 2.65 -16.08 -0.29
N TYR A 25 2.62 -15.44 0.87
CA TYR A 25 1.55 -14.51 1.25
C TYR A 25 1.83 -13.06 0.90
N GLY A 26 3.05 -12.72 0.47
CA GLY A 26 3.48 -11.33 0.24
C GLY A 26 2.55 -10.58 -0.71
N THR A 27 2.12 -11.23 -1.79
CA THR A 27 1.16 -10.63 -2.74
C THR A 27 -0.21 -10.37 -2.11
N ASN A 28 -0.74 -11.34 -1.34
CA ASN A 28 -2.02 -11.15 -0.65
C ASN A 28 -1.92 -10.03 0.40
N LEU A 29 -0.81 -9.98 1.14
CA LEU A 29 -0.56 -8.92 2.12
C LEU A 29 -0.47 -7.54 1.47
N ALA A 30 0.13 -7.45 0.27
CA ALA A 30 0.17 -6.21 -0.50
C ALA A 30 -1.24 -5.74 -0.86
N PHE A 31 -2.12 -6.63 -1.31
CA PHE A 31 -3.52 -6.28 -1.57
C PHE A 31 -4.26 -5.81 -0.31
N TRP A 32 -4.04 -6.45 0.82
CA TRP A 32 -4.56 -5.97 2.10
C TRP A 32 -4.00 -4.60 2.49
N GLY A 33 -2.72 -4.36 2.23
CA GLY A 33 -2.10 -3.06 2.41
C GLY A 33 -2.74 -1.97 1.54
N PHE A 34 -2.99 -2.25 0.27
CA PHE A 34 -3.74 -1.35 -0.62
C PHE A 34 -5.17 -1.11 -0.13
N GLY A 35 -5.88 -2.14 0.32
CA GLY A 35 -7.21 -2.01 0.90
C GLY A 35 -7.21 -1.12 2.15
N GLY A 36 -6.22 -1.28 3.02
CA GLY A 36 -6.03 -0.43 4.19
C GLY A 36 -5.73 1.03 3.82
N LEU A 37 -4.85 1.26 2.84
CA LEU A 37 -4.56 2.62 2.35
C LEU A 37 -5.78 3.27 1.70
N ALA A 38 -6.59 2.52 0.95
CA ALA A 38 -7.84 3.01 0.39
C ALA A 38 -8.83 3.41 1.49
N ALA A 39 -8.95 2.59 2.54
CA ALA A 39 -9.80 2.94 3.69
C ALA A 39 -9.29 4.20 4.40
N VAL A 40 -7.98 4.32 4.64
CA VAL A 40 -7.38 5.55 5.20
C VAL A 40 -7.74 6.74 4.30
N ALA A 41 -7.57 6.60 2.99
CA ALA A 41 -7.89 7.68 2.06
C ALA A 41 -9.36 8.12 2.12
N THR A 42 -10.30 7.18 2.25
CA THR A 42 -11.72 7.48 2.44
C THR A 42 -11.98 8.22 3.75
N PHE A 43 -11.36 7.82 4.85
CA PHE A 43 -11.57 8.47 6.16
C PHE A 43 -10.83 9.81 6.31
N THR A 44 -9.73 10.01 5.57
CA THR A 44 -8.97 11.27 5.58
C THR A 44 -9.40 12.24 4.49
N ASP A 45 -10.49 11.93 3.78
CA ASP A 45 -10.96 12.74 2.66
C ASP A 45 -11.25 14.19 3.09
N GLY A 46 -11.75 14.43 4.30
CA GLY A 46 -12.02 15.76 4.84
C GLY A 46 -10.80 16.57 5.28
N VAL A 47 -9.60 15.98 5.34
CA VAL A 47 -8.41 16.64 5.90
C VAL A 47 -7.72 17.50 4.83
N PRO A 48 -7.62 18.84 5.01
CA PRO A 48 -7.08 19.74 3.97
C PRO A 48 -5.66 19.38 3.51
N LEU A 49 -4.81 18.92 4.42
CA LEU A 49 -3.45 18.50 4.09
C LEU A 49 -3.44 17.32 3.12
N PHE A 50 -4.26 16.29 3.35
CA PHE A 50 -4.34 15.12 2.47
C PHE A 50 -4.96 15.46 1.11
N LYS A 51 -6.00 16.32 1.09
CA LYS A 51 -6.58 16.84 -0.15
C LYS A 51 -5.52 17.49 -1.03
N ASN A 52 -4.79 18.46 -0.48
CA ASN A 52 -3.83 19.26 -1.24
C ASN A 52 -2.57 18.48 -1.64
N THR A 53 -2.15 17.51 -0.84
CA THR A 53 -0.93 16.71 -1.10
C THR A 53 -1.18 15.52 -2.02
N PHE A 54 -2.30 14.81 -1.87
CA PHE A 54 -2.54 13.54 -2.57
C PHE A 54 -3.75 13.58 -3.51
N TYR A 55 -4.92 14.04 -3.06
CA TYR A 55 -6.16 13.85 -3.82
C TYR A 55 -6.29 14.80 -5.02
N THR A 56 -5.85 16.05 -4.91
CA THR A 56 -5.86 17.01 -6.03
C THR A 56 -4.94 16.60 -7.19
N LYS A 57 -4.01 15.67 -6.94
CA LYS A 57 -3.09 15.15 -7.97
C LYS A 57 -3.64 13.95 -8.72
N ILE A 58 -4.82 13.44 -8.35
CA ILE A 58 -5.47 12.33 -9.05
C ILE A 58 -5.97 12.84 -10.41
N PRO A 59 -5.51 12.28 -11.54
CA PRO A 59 -6.01 12.68 -12.86
C PRO A 59 -7.53 12.46 -12.94
N PHE A 60 -8.23 13.35 -13.64
CA PHE A 60 -9.70 13.38 -13.81
C PHE A 60 -10.54 13.67 -12.57
N PHE A 61 -10.14 13.23 -11.37
CA PHE A 61 -10.92 13.44 -10.14
C PHE A 61 -10.38 14.54 -9.22
N GLY A 62 -9.13 14.99 -9.41
CA GLY A 62 -8.46 15.94 -8.52
C GLY A 62 -9.19 17.28 -8.33
N SER A 63 -9.89 17.76 -9.38
CA SER A 63 -10.69 18.98 -9.33
C SER A 63 -11.90 18.89 -8.39
N HIS A 64 -12.34 17.68 -8.01
CA HIS A 64 -13.40 17.49 -7.03
C HIS A 64 -13.04 18.08 -5.66
N TRP A 65 -11.76 18.08 -5.32
CA TRP A 65 -11.25 18.55 -4.02
C TRP A 65 -10.74 19.99 -4.04
N GLU A 66 -10.75 20.65 -5.19
CA GLU A 66 -10.35 22.05 -5.33
C GLU A 66 -11.51 22.96 -4.93
N TYR A 67 -11.33 23.69 -3.83
CA TYR A 67 -12.27 24.71 -3.41
C TYR A 67 -12.01 26.00 -4.19
N ASN A 68 -12.79 26.24 -5.24
CA ASN A 68 -12.75 27.46 -6.05
C ASN A 68 -14.15 28.08 -6.16
N PRO A 69 -14.70 28.64 -5.06
CA PRO A 69 -15.93 29.42 -5.11
C PRO A 69 -15.70 30.73 -5.87
N ASP A 70 -16.77 31.29 -6.43
CA ASP A 70 -16.69 32.64 -7.00
C ASP A 70 -16.38 33.65 -5.87
N PRO A 71 -15.40 34.55 -6.05
CA PRO A 71 -14.98 35.48 -4.99
C PRO A 71 -16.11 36.40 -4.50
N GLU A 72 -17.15 36.59 -5.30
CA GLU A 72 -18.32 37.42 -4.99
C GLU A 72 -19.34 36.70 -4.09
N ASP A 73 -19.28 35.37 -4.02
CA ASP A 73 -20.21 34.52 -3.25
C ASP A 73 -19.66 34.11 -1.88
N VAL A 74 -18.41 34.47 -1.56
CA VAL A 74 -17.78 34.17 -0.28
C VAL A 74 -17.92 35.39 0.64
N PRO A 75 -18.66 35.29 1.77
CA PRO A 75 -18.65 36.34 2.76
C PRO A 75 -17.25 36.44 3.38
N VAL A 76 -16.61 37.60 3.22
CA VAL A 76 -15.30 37.94 3.82
C VAL A 76 -15.44 38.18 5.32
#